data_AF-E6K4R5-F1
#
_entry.id   AF-E6K4R5-F1
#
_cell.length_a   1.000
_cell.length_b   1.000
_cell.length_c   1.000
_cell.angle_alpha   90.00
_cell.angle_beta   90.00
_cell.angle_gamma   90.00
#
_symmetry.space_group_name_H-M   'P 1'
#
loop_
_entity.id
_entity.type
_entity.pdbx_description
1 polymer ?
#
loop_
_entity_poly.entity_id
_entity_poly.type
_entity_poly.pdbx_seq_one_letter_code
_entity_poly.pdbx_strand_id
1 'polypeptide(L)'
;MITTIADKVVRGYVKEACDILDFDMSNVRILYVPQITANAGIPQHTEITPDGCLVLDESWVNLEIKNETPTRTRCEVYCKVRMLYQQAKNPNGFNQYAGETIHDALAFNYALQTLKGLTLPMPPFPQMVKPMLIRTQKLLKDELGMNTEYYLMSKEFVKADNVWKFRLTQNDERQYADRYYTKPHKTTIRVIDQSEKGTEENPFDDVNEAFDYIRKLEDEAYANDTLLKDIASQQYFYDLNFRQFRVPWASAYVSFYHNASIPADGFIVNQNQIHSDGKFHFTLKPNLYGKKFLYRGQSKDYPQPCAPNLFRDAKKTYFLDDLIWSQEMELLLKTHPLVKLLENGVEIMHDHFSILMNLAGLAQHYYHKTRFLDLTSDVDAAKFFATTNYDGKTDEYKPVHDTDKLGMIYCYELQMPFAFAPKKGYELSVIGKQVFMRSGAQHGFLLGMNKGVDLKTMPQVKKFYFRHCPTISDAIFKQSDDGKKYFTMDILEEIWKTEYKQRLENGIVSADTVRLNVSRNPGETFDSICQKLKDRNITIDDSYHPSFTPELLDKYYQSIKDGWWEEFCSDIYFYGGDAALYKNCLMRIPQRNEYKWAFEKQ
;
A
#
# COMPACT_ATOMS: atom_id res chain seq x y z
N MET A 1 -3.64 26.25 -22.75
CA MET A 1 -4.59 25.61 -21.82
C MET A 1 -3.83 24.69 -20.88
N ILE A 2 -4.07 24.80 -19.57
CA ILE A 2 -3.52 23.90 -18.55
C ILE A 2 -3.92 22.44 -18.83
N THR A 3 -2.99 21.51 -18.63
CA THR A 3 -3.29 20.07 -18.74
C THR A 3 -3.97 19.55 -17.46
N THR A 4 -4.77 18.48 -17.58
CA THR A 4 -5.47 17.87 -16.42
C THR A 4 -4.51 17.41 -15.32
N ILE A 5 -3.34 16.90 -15.69
CA ILE A 5 -2.33 16.45 -14.72
C ILE A 5 -1.72 17.65 -14.01
N ALA A 6 -1.39 18.71 -14.74
CA ALA A 6 -0.82 19.93 -14.16
C ALA A 6 -1.78 20.61 -13.17
N ASP A 7 -3.07 20.72 -13.51
CA ASP A 7 -4.10 21.24 -12.59
C ASP A 7 -4.21 20.38 -11.31
N LYS A 8 -4.25 19.05 -11.44
CA LYS A 8 -4.26 18.13 -10.28
C LYS A 8 -3.05 18.31 -9.37
N VAL A 9 -1.85 18.47 -9.94
CA VAL A 9 -0.61 18.67 -9.18
C VAL A 9 -0.63 20.02 -8.44
N VAL A 10 -1.01 21.11 -9.12
CA VAL A 10 -1.14 22.44 -8.48
C VAL A 10 -2.17 22.40 -7.35
N ARG A 11 -3.33 21.78 -7.56
CA ARG A 11 -4.35 21.60 -6.50
C ARG A 11 -3.83 20.78 -5.33
N GLY A 12 -3.03 19.75 -5.60
CA GLY A 12 -2.33 18.98 -4.58
C GLY A 12 -1.46 19.87 -3.68
N TYR A 13 -0.64 20.74 -4.27
CA TYR A 13 0.19 21.67 -3.50
C TYR A 13 -0.62 22.72 -2.74
N VAL A 14 -1.69 23.25 -3.36
CA VAL A 14 -2.60 24.17 -2.65
C VAL A 14 -3.19 23.47 -1.43
N LYS A 15 -3.67 22.24 -1.59
CA LYS A 15 -4.24 21.45 -0.51
C LYS A 15 -3.22 21.23 0.62
N GLU A 16 -1.99 20.82 0.30
CA GLU A 16 -0.96 20.60 1.32
C GLU A 16 -0.63 21.87 2.13
N ALA A 17 -0.57 23.02 1.48
CA ALA A 17 -0.36 24.29 2.16
C ALA A 17 -1.57 24.69 3.02
N CYS A 18 -2.78 24.51 2.48
CA CYS A 18 -4.05 24.79 3.17
C CYS A 18 -4.23 23.93 4.42
N ASP A 19 -3.99 22.61 4.31
CA ASP A 19 -4.10 21.66 5.42
C ASP A 19 -3.17 22.05 6.60
N ILE A 20 -1.95 22.53 6.31
CA ILE A 20 -0.99 22.97 7.35
C ILE A 20 -1.37 24.32 7.96
N LEU A 21 -1.96 25.22 7.18
CA LEU A 21 -2.39 26.55 7.63
C LEU A 21 -3.74 26.55 8.34
N ASP A 22 -4.45 25.41 8.34
CA ASP A 22 -5.89 25.33 8.66
C ASP A 22 -6.69 26.40 7.88
N PHE A 23 -6.37 26.51 6.58
CA PHE A 23 -6.97 27.49 5.68
C PHE A 23 -7.90 26.77 4.71
N ASP A 24 -9.20 27.08 4.73
CA ASP A 24 -10.16 26.42 3.85
C ASP A 24 -9.78 26.63 2.37
N MET A 25 -9.49 25.53 1.69
CA MET A 25 -9.07 25.48 0.29
C MET A 25 -10.10 26.14 -0.65
N SER A 26 -11.38 26.19 -0.27
CA SER A 26 -12.42 26.87 -1.06
C SER A 26 -12.17 28.38 -1.21
N ASN A 27 -11.37 28.97 -0.32
CA ASN A 27 -10.94 30.36 -0.41
C ASN A 27 -9.80 30.59 -1.43
N VAL A 28 -9.18 29.54 -1.95
CA VAL A 28 -8.07 29.65 -2.92
C VAL A 28 -8.61 29.44 -4.33
N ARG A 29 -8.96 30.53 -5.01
CA ARG A 29 -9.32 30.50 -6.43
C ARG A 29 -8.06 30.44 -7.30
N ILE A 30 -7.96 29.41 -8.14
CA ILE A 30 -6.82 29.21 -9.05
C ILE A 30 -7.18 29.67 -10.46
N LEU A 31 -6.35 30.52 -11.06
CA LEU A 31 -6.47 31.00 -12.43
C LEU A 31 -5.19 30.67 -13.22
N TYR A 32 -5.37 30.19 -14.44
CA TYR A 32 -4.28 29.92 -15.37
C TYR A 32 -4.30 30.94 -16.49
N VAL A 33 -3.17 31.59 -16.75
CA VAL A 33 -3.02 32.59 -17.81
C VAL A 33 -1.86 32.22 -18.75
N PRO A 34 -1.92 32.57 -20.05
CA PRO A 34 -0.87 32.22 -21.01
C PRO A 34 0.53 32.72 -20.62
N GLN A 35 0.60 33.90 -20.00
CA GLN A 35 1.83 34.55 -19.55
C GLN A 35 1.47 35.55 -18.45
N ILE A 36 2.35 35.69 -17.45
CA ILE A 36 2.26 36.74 -16.43
C ILE A 36 3.23 37.87 -16.78
N THR A 37 2.79 39.11 -16.56
CA THR A 37 3.61 40.29 -16.86
C THR A 37 4.80 40.38 -15.91
N ALA A 38 5.96 40.74 -16.42
CA ALA A 38 7.14 40.98 -15.60
C ALA A 38 6.90 42.13 -14.61
N ASN A 39 7.30 41.96 -13.36
CA ASN A 39 7.26 43.02 -12.36
C ASN A 39 8.63 43.71 -12.29
N ALA A 40 8.68 45.01 -12.57
CA ALA A 40 9.93 45.79 -12.61
C ALA A 40 11.04 45.16 -13.48
N GLY A 41 10.66 44.51 -14.60
CA GLY A 41 11.58 43.82 -15.50
C GLY A 41 12.00 42.42 -15.05
N ILE A 42 11.51 41.94 -13.90
CA ILE A 42 11.76 40.59 -13.39
C ILE A 42 10.62 39.66 -13.84
N PRO A 43 10.91 38.59 -14.61
CA PRO A 43 9.89 37.62 -15.01
C PRO A 43 9.14 37.04 -13.81
N GLN A 44 7.82 36.91 -13.96
CA GLN A 44 6.95 36.31 -12.95
C GLN A 44 6.29 35.06 -13.54
N HIS A 45 6.12 34.03 -12.71
CA HIS A 45 5.38 32.82 -13.07
C HIS A 45 4.15 32.61 -12.20
N THR A 46 4.04 33.34 -11.08
CA THR A 46 2.84 33.38 -10.26
C THR A 46 2.60 34.78 -9.70
N GLU A 47 1.34 35.12 -9.47
CA GLU A 47 0.94 36.33 -8.75
C GLU A 47 -0.32 36.05 -7.93
N ILE A 48 -0.61 36.96 -6.99
CA ILE A 48 -1.90 36.97 -6.31
C ILE A 48 -2.65 38.26 -6.66
N THR A 49 -3.94 38.14 -6.88
CA THR A 49 -4.78 39.30 -7.21
C THR A 49 -5.30 39.98 -5.93
N PRO A 50 -5.70 41.26 -5.99
CA PRO A 50 -6.30 41.95 -4.85
C PRO A 50 -7.56 41.28 -4.29
N ASP A 51 -8.32 40.57 -5.13
CA ASP A 51 -9.51 39.81 -4.74
C ASP A 51 -9.20 38.37 -4.25
N GLY A 52 -7.91 38.02 -4.09
CA GLY A 52 -7.49 36.78 -3.44
C GLY A 52 -7.38 35.55 -4.34
N CYS A 53 -7.16 35.73 -5.66
CA CYS A 53 -6.91 34.63 -6.57
C CYS A 53 -5.41 34.32 -6.68
N LEU A 54 -5.06 33.04 -6.76
CA LEU A 54 -3.75 32.55 -7.18
C LEU A 54 -3.72 32.44 -8.71
N VAL A 55 -2.86 33.22 -9.35
CA VAL A 55 -2.66 33.20 -10.80
C VAL A 55 -1.35 32.51 -11.13
N LEU A 56 -1.37 31.55 -12.06
CA LEU A 56 -0.18 30.84 -12.55
C LEU A 56 -0.03 30.95 -14.07
N ASP A 57 1.21 31.06 -14.52
CA ASP A 57 1.59 30.92 -15.92
C ASP A 57 1.38 29.46 -16.38
N GLU A 58 0.40 29.24 -17.26
CA GLU A 58 0.03 27.90 -17.70
C GLU A 58 1.12 27.21 -18.52
N SER A 59 1.90 27.98 -19.29
CA SER A 59 2.94 27.46 -20.17
C SER A 59 4.10 26.94 -19.32
N TRP A 60 4.45 27.69 -18.28
CA TRP A 60 5.47 27.32 -17.33
C TRP A 60 5.09 26.09 -16.50
N VAL A 61 3.88 26.06 -15.92
CA VAL A 61 3.42 24.90 -15.13
C VAL A 61 3.40 23.65 -16.01
N ASN A 62 2.80 23.71 -17.20
CA ASN A 62 2.76 22.56 -18.10
C ASN A 62 4.17 22.05 -18.47
N LEU A 63 5.13 22.96 -18.65
CA LEU A 63 6.51 22.58 -18.96
C LEU A 63 7.20 21.85 -17.79
N GLU A 64 7.08 22.37 -16.57
CA GLU A 64 7.64 21.75 -15.36
C GLU A 64 7.07 20.34 -15.14
N ILE A 65 5.75 20.19 -15.30
CA ILE A 65 5.07 18.89 -15.14
C ILE A 65 5.44 17.92 -16.25
N LYS A 66 5.53 18.39 -17.50
CA LYS A 66 5.98 17.57 -18.64
C LYS A 66 7.41 17.06 -18.45
N ASN A 67 8.27 17.87 -17.85
CA ASN A 67 9.67 17.53 -17.58
C ASN A 67 9.86 16.73 -16.29
N GLU A 68 8.79 16.45 -15.54
CA GLU A 68 8.83 15.71 -14.27
C GLU A 68 9.67 16.42 -13.19
N THR A 69 9.77 17.75 -13.26
CA THR A 69 10.56 18.59 -12.33
C THR A 69 9.69 19.64 -11.65
N PRO A 70 8.69 19.27 -10.83
CA PRO A 70 7.67 20.21 -10.38
C PRO A 70 8.11 21.14 -9.22
N THR A 71 9.38 21.09 -8.83
CA THR A 71 9.90 21.76 -7.63
C THR A 71 9.64 23.26 -7.63
N ARG A 72 9.82 23.97 -8.75
CA ARG A 72 9.62 25.42 -8.76
C ARG A 72 8.13 25.75 -8.68
N THR A 73 7.29 25.01 -9.40
CA THR A 73 5.82 25.11 -9.28
C THR A 73 5.38 24.92 -7.83
N ARG A 74 5.89 23.89 -7.14
CA ARG A 74 5.60 23.64 -5.72
C ARG A 74 5.98 24.82 -4.83
N CYS A 75 7.20 25.34 -5.00
CA CYS A 75 7.70 26.47 -4.21
C CYS A 75 6.83 27.71 -4.36
N GLU A 76 6.50 28.07 -5.60
CA GLU A 76 5.66 29.22 -5.90
C GLU A 76 4.27 29.06 -5.31
N VAL A 77 3.62 27.90 -5.49
CA VAL A 77 2.30 27.63 -4.92
C VAL A 77 2.31 27.75 -3.40
N TYR A 78 3.26 27.12 -2.72
CA TYR A 78 3.37 27.22 -1.26
C TYR A 78 3.56 28.66 -0.78
N CYS A 79 4.43 29.42 -1.44
CA CYS A 79 4.64 30.83 -1.12
C CYS A 79 3.36 31.64 -1.32
N LYS A 80 2.67 31.46 -2.45
CA LYS A 80 1.48 32.25 -2.75
C LYS A 80 0.28 31.88 -1.88
N VAL A 81 0.10 30.61 -1.51
CA VAL A 81 -0.94 30.22 -0.55
C VAL A 81 -0.68 30.85 0.82
N ARG A 82 0.58 30.89 1.28
CA ARG A 82 0.93 31.63 2.50
C ARG A 82 0.62 33.12 2.38
N MET A 83 0.91 33.73 1.23
CA MET A 83 0.58 35.13 0.98
C MET A 83 -0.93 35.40 0.99
N LEU A 84 -1.74 34.54 0.36
CA LEU A 84 -3.20 34.63 0.41
C LEU A 84 -3.74 34.50 1.84
N TYR A 85 -3.18 33.59 2.62
CA TYR A 85 -3.52 33.45 4.04
C TYR A 85 -3.24 34.73 4.84
N GLN A 86 -2.08 35.38 4.61
CA GLN A 86 -1.76 36.65 5.26
C GLN A 86 -2.64 37.80 4.75
N GLN A 87 -2.95 37.83 3.46
CA GLN A 87 -3.87 38.80 2.87
C GLN A 87 -5.27 38.69 3.49
N ALA A 88 -5.77 37.47 3.67
CA ALA A 88 -7.06 37.23 4.31
C ALA A 88 -7.09 37.73 5.77
N LYS A 89 -5.96 37.65 6.50
CA LYS A 89 -5.84 38.18 7.86
C LYS A 89 -5.68 39.70 7.93
N ASN A 90 -5.10 40.34 6.91
CA ASN A 90 -4.87 41.78 6.87
C ASN A 90 -5.08 42.36 5.47
N PRO A 91 -6.34 42.44 4.98
CA PRO A 91 -6.61 42.77 3.58
C PRO A 91 -6.18 44.19 3.18
N ASN A 92 -6.23 45.14 4.10
CA ASN A 92 -5.95 46.56 3.83
C ASN A 92 -4.47 46.94 3.97
N GLY A 93 -3.65 46.08 4.59
CA GLY A 93 -2.22 46.33 4.83
C GLY A 93 -1.29 45.34 4.11
N PHE A 94 -1.84 44.44 3.30
CA PHE A 94 -1.08 43.40 2.63
C PHE A 94 -0.41 43.92 1.35
N ASN A 95 0.89 43.67 1.23
CA ASN A 95 1.66 43.95 0.02
C ASN A 95 2.52 42.73 -0.35
N GLN A 96 2.15 42.04 -1.44
CA GLN A 96 2.84 40.83 -1.89
C GLN A 96 4.31 41.04 -2.27
N TYR A 97 4.72 42.29 -2.54
CA TYR A 97 6.08 42.64 -2.93
C TYR A 97 6.93 43.18 -1.77
N ALA A 98 6.35 43.29 -0.57
CA ALA A 98 7.11 43.69 0.62
C ALA A 98 8.13 42.61 1.01
N GLY A 99 9.35 43.02 1.36
CA GLY A 99 10.43 42.08 1.72
C GLY A 99 10.05 41.12 2.85
N GLU A 100 9.38 41.62 3.90
CA GLU A 100 8.92 40.76 5.01
C GLU A 100 7.88 39.73 4.58
N THR A 101 6.95 40.10 3.69
CA THR A 101 5.95 39.18 3.12
C THR A 101 6.61 38.08 2.30
N ILE A 102 7.61 38.42 1.49
CA ILE A 102 8.39 37.46 0.70
C ILE A 102 9.19 36.52 1.64
N HIS A 103 9.85 37.05 2.66
CA HIS A 103 10.62 36.25 3.60
C HIS A 103 9.74 35.33 4.47
N ASP A 104 8.55 35.76 4.88
CA ASP A 104 7.55 34.90 5.54
C ASP A 104 7.09 33.75 4.62
N ALA A 105 6.72 34.07 3.37
CA ALA A 105 6.30 33.08 2.39
C ALA A 105 7.40 32.04 2.08
N LEU A 106 8.65 32.47 1.94
CA LEU A 106 9.79 31.58 1.73
C LEU A 106 10.07 30.69 2.94
N ALA A 107 9.98 31.23 4.16
CA ALA A 107 10.15 30.44 5.37
C ALA A 107 9.06 29.38 5.52
N PHE A 108 7.81 29.73 5.19
CA PHE A 108 6.70 28.77 5.14
C PHE A 108 6.94 27.67 4.09
N ASN A 109 7.35 28.04 2.88
CA ASN A 109 7.72 27.07 1.84
C ASN A 109 8.81 26.10 2.31
N TYR A 110 9.87 26.59 2.97
CA TYR A 110 10.93 25.73 3.49
C TYR A 110 10.46 24.83 4.64
N ALA A 111 9.58 25.32 5.51
CA ALA A 111 8.95 24.50 6.53
C ALA A 111 8.12 23.38 5.88
N LEU A 112 7.29 23.69 4.89
CA LEU A 112 6.45 22.71 4.23
C LEU A 112 7.27 21.67 3.44
N GLN A 113 8.30 22.10 2.71
CA GLN A 113 9.22 21.18 2.04
C GLN A 113 9.97 20.28 3.01
N THR A 114 10.36 20.81 4.17
CA THR A 114 10.92 20.01 5.27
C THR A 114 9.94 18.90 5.67
N LEU A 115 8.70 19.25 5.98
CA LEU A 115 7.68 18.28 6.43
C LEU A 115 7.37 17.20 5.40
N LYS A 116 7.47 17.54 4.10
CA LYS A 116 7.31 16.58 3.00
C LYS A 116 8.59 15.81 2.67
N GLY A 117 9.66 15.99 3.46
CA GLY A 117 10.93 15.28 3.29
C GLY A 117 11.72 15.66 2.04
N LEU A 118 11.42 16.82 1.45
CA LEU A 118 12.00 17.31 0.21
C LEU A 118 13.31 18.07 0.47
N THR A 119 14.16 18.13 -0.55
CA THR A 119 15.37 18.95 -0.52
C THR A 119 15.00 20.43 -0.56
N LEU A 120 15.59 21.22 0.33
CA LEU A 120 15.30 22.64 0.40
C LEU A 120 15.98 23.40 -0.75
N PRO A 121 15.24 24.20 -1.54
CA PRO A 121 15.80 25.01 -2.61
C PRO A 121 16.41 26.28 -2.01
N MET A 122 17.59 26.12 -1.42
CA MET A 122 18.30 27.20 -0.75
C MET A 122 18.65 28.33 -1.73
N PRO A 123 18.68 29.59 -1.26
CA PRO A 123 19.07 30.70 -2.11
C PRO A 123 20.50 30.49 -2.64
N PRO A 124 20.80 30.92 -3.87
CA PRO A 124 22.15 30.81 -4.43
C PRO A 124 23.17 31.74 -3.72
N PHE A 125 22.69 32.60 -2.82
CA PHE A 125 23.48 33.57 -2.06
C PHE A 125 23.77 33.03 -0.65
N PRO A 126 25.00 32.59 -0.34
CA PRO A 126 25.34 31.95 0.95
C PRO A 126 24.98 32.79 2.19
N GLN A 127 25.08 34.11 2.08
CA GLN A 127 24.73 35.05 3.15
C GLN A 127 23.24 35.02 3.53
N MET A 128 22.36 34.58 2.62
CA MET A 128 20.92 34.48 2.86
C MET A 128 20.50 33.12 3.45
N VAL A 129 21.34 32.09 3.32
CA VAL A 129 21.01 30.72 3.77
C VAL A 129 20.74 30.68 5.27
N LYS A 130 21.68 31.17 6.09
CA LYS A 130 21.55 31.12 7.55
C LYS A 130 20.35 31.91 8.10
N PRO A 131 20.10 33.18 7.67
CA PRO A 131 18.88 33.89 8.05
C PRO A 131 17.59 33.14 7.71
N MET A 132 17.53 32.51 6.52
CA MET A 132 16.36 31.74 6.10
C MET A 132 16.15 30.49 6.95
N LEU A 133 17.22 29.77 7.29
CA LEU A 133 17.15 28.60 8.18
C LEU A 133 16.62 28.98 9.57
N ILE A 134 17.11 30.08 10.14
CA ILE A 134 16.65 30.60 11.44
C ILE A 134 15.17 30.98 11.38
N ARG A 135 14.74 31.69 10.32
CA ARG A 135 13.33 32.09 10.16
C ARG A 135 12.42 30.86 10.01
N THR A 136 12.85 29.88 9.23
CA THR A 136 12.12 28.60 9.05
C THR A 136 12.02 27.82 10.36
N GLN A 137 13.13 27.72 11.11
CA GLN A 137 13.16 27.08 12.43
C GLN A 137 12.17 27.75 13.40
N LYS A 138 12.14 29.09 13.40
CA LYS A 138 11.20 29.87 14.21
C LYS A 138 9.75 29.59 13.82
N LEU A 139 9.43 29.53 12.53
CA LEU A 139 8.09 29.20 12.05
C LEU A 139 7.67 27.79 12.47
N LEU A 140 8.52 26.78 12.27
CA LEU A 140 8.27 25.39 12.69
C LEU A 140 7.96 25.30 14.19
N LYS A 141 8.66 26.10 15.02
CA LYS A 141 8.43 26.16 16.45
C LYS A 141 7.14 26.91 16.81
N ASP A 142 7.01 28.14 16.34
CA ASP A 142 5.99 29.09 16.81
C ASP A 142 4.60 28.76 16.23
N GLU A 143 4.53 28.25 15.01
CA GLU A 143 3.25 27.94 14.34
C GLU A 143 2.91 26.45 14.37
N LEU A 144 3.91 25.55 14.31
CA LEU A 144 3.69 24.10 14.24
C LEU A 144 4.10 23.34 15.51
N GLY A 145 4.64 24.04 16.52
CA GLY A 145 5.01 23.43 17.80
C GLY A 145 6.19 22.45 17.72
N MET A 146 7.01 22.50 16.66
CA MET A 146 8.12 21.57 16.43
C MET A 146 9.46 22.20 16.77
N ASN A 147 10.15 21.68 17.78
CA ASN A 147 11.52 22.07 18.06
C ASN A 147 12.44 21.29 17.12
N THR A 148 13.08 22.01 16.21
CA THR A 148 13.96 21.45 15.20
C THR A 148 15.37 21.98 15.30
N GLU A 149 16.32 21.27 14.71
CA GLU A 149 17.67 21.73 14.40
C GLU A 149 17.93 21.53 12.91
N TYR A 150 18.64 22.48 12.29
CA TYR A 150 19.06 22.36 10.89
C TYR A 150 20.50 21.87 10.79
N TYR A 151 20.77 21.09 9.75
CA TYR A 151 22.10 20.53 9.48
C TYR A 151 22.36 20.45 7.98
N LEU A 152 23.64 20.44 7.64
CA LEU A 152 24.11 20.21 6.28
C LEU A 152 24.30 18.70 6.07
N MET A 153 23.69 18.13 5.04
CA MET A 153 23.84 16.71 4.73
C MET A 153 25.22 16.42 4.15
N SER A 154 25.79 15.26 4.51
CA SER A 154 27.06 14.81 3.93
C SER A 154 26.90 14.52 2.43
N LYS A 155 27.88 14.95 1.65
CA LYS A 155 27.95 14.73 0.18
C LYS A 155 27.86 13.25 -0.18
N GLU A 156 28.32 12.36 0.71
CA GLU A 156 28.27 10.91 0.51
C GLU A 156 26.84 10.39 0.32
N PHE A 157 25.84 11.03 0.93
CA PHE A 157 24.45 10.59 0.87
C PHE A 157 23.66 11.20 -0.27
N VAL A 158 23.90 12.46 -0.62
CA VAL A 158 23.09 13.21 -1.61
C VAL A 158 23.77 13.45 -2.94
N LYS A 159 25.07 13.17 -3.06
CA LYS A 159 25.86 13.45 -4.27
C LYS A 159 25.72 14.92 -4.74
N ALA A 160 25.43 15.82 -3.81
CA ALA A 160 25.17 17.23 -4.05
C ALA A 160 25.73 18.07 -2.90
N ASP A 161 26.13 19.30 -3.24
CA ASP A 161 26.66 20.26 -2.28
C ASP A 161 25.54 21.09 -1.65
N ASN A 162 25.76 21.58 -0.43
CA ASN A 162 24.87 22.56 0.22
C ASN A 162 23.42 22.09 0.42
N VAL A 163 23.19 20.80 0.63
CA VAL A 163 21.86 20.24 0.93
C VAL A 163 21.55 20.37 2.41
N TRP A 164 20.73 21.36 2.76
CA TRP A 164 20.28 21.60 4.12
C TRP A 164 18.99 20.85 4.44
N LYS A 165 18.89 20.33 5.66
CA LYS A 165 17.68 19.70 6.20
C LYS A 165 17.43 20.14 7.63
N PHE A 166 16.21 19.90 8.10
CA PHE A 166 15.84 19.97 9.51
C PHE A 166 15.57 18.58 10.05
N ARG A 167 15.82 18.40 11.34
CA ARG A 167 15.40 17.25 12.12
C ARG A 167 14.86 17.70 13.46
N LEU A 168 14.06 16.86 14.11
CA LEU A 168 13.55 17.15 15.44
C LEU A 168 14.73 17.19 16.43
N THR A 169 14.62 18.03 17.47
CA THR A 169 15.56 17.98 18.60
C THR A 169 15.44 16.63 19.31
N GLN A 170 16.48 16.21 20.02
CA GLN A 170 16.49 14.91 20.72
C GLN A 170 15.32 14.74 21.71
N ASN A 171 14.79 15.82 22.28
CA ASN A 171 13.63 15.77 23.17
C ASN A 171 12.33 15.52 22.39
N ASP A 172 12.11 16.25 21.30
CA ASP A 172 10.92 16.08 20.45
C ASP A 172 10.96 14.74 19.70
N GLU A 173 12.14 14.26 19.29
CA GLU A 173 12.30 12.89 18.74
C GLU A 173 11.85 11.83 19.76
N ARG A 174 12.23 11.99 21.03
CA ARG A 174 11.81 11.08 22.10
C ARG A 174 10.31 11.14 22.31
N GLN A 175 9.71 12.32 22.34
CA GLN A 175 8.25 12.46 22.45
C GLN A 175 7.51 11.85 21.25
N TYR A 176 8.04 12.04 20.04
CA TYR A 176 7.51 11.40 18.84
C TYR A 176 7.62 9.87 18.93
N ALA A 177 8.77 9.34 19.37
CA ALA A 177 8.95 7.91 19.59
C ALA A 177 7.99 7.37 20.65
N ASP A 178 7.83 8.08 21.78
CA ASP A 178 6.92 7.71 22.87
C ASP A 178 5.47 7.63 22.38
N ARG A 179 5.04 8.60 21.57
CA ARG A 179 3.69 8.69 21.01
C ARG A 179 3.37 7.53 20.06
N TYR A 180 4.31 7.13 19.22
CA TYR A 180 4.04 6.21 18.11
C TYR A 180 4.63 4.80 18.26
N TYR A 181 5.58 4.57 19.17
CA TYR A 181 6.40 3.34 19.13
C TYR A 181 6.68 2.67 20.50
N THR A 182 6.22 3.21 21.63
CA THR A 182 6.66 2.69 22.95
C THR A 182 5.69 1.79 23.70
N LYS A 183 4.38 1.85 23.43
CA LYS A 183 3.40 1.05 24.18
C LYS A 183 2.52 0.22 23.25
N PRO A 184 2.54 -1.13 23.35
CA PRO A 184 1.60 -1.95 22.61
C PRO A 184 0.19 -1.70 23.15
N HIS A 185 -0.73 -1.38 22.25
CA HIS A 185 -2.14 -1.22 22.60
C HIS A 185 -2.75 -2.56 23.01
N LYS A 186 -3.58 -2.53 24.05
CA LYS A 186 -4.41 -3.68 24.43
C LYS A 186 -5.53 -3.86 23.42
N THR A 187 -6.05 -5.08 23.29
CA THR A 187 -7.21 -5.39 22.46
C THR A 187 -8.37 -4.46 22.83
N THR A 188 -8.88 -3.71 21.85
CA THR A 188 -10.02 -2.80 22.05
C THR A 188 -11.36 -3.50 21.82
N ILE A 189 -11.34 -4.70 21.22
CA ILE A 189 -12.56 -5.45 20.97
C ILE A 189 -13.13 -6.02 22.26
N ARG A 190 -14.35 -5.58 22.63
CA ARG A 190 -15.07 -6.10 23.80
C ARG A 190 -15.34 -7.61 23.68
N VAL A 191 -15.44 -8.28 24.82
CA VAL A 191 -15.97 -9.64 24.89
C VAL A 191 -17.48 -9.54 24.72
N ILE A 192 -18.04 -10.32 23.79
CA ILE A 192 -19.48 -10.41 23.56
C ILE A 192 -20.04 -11.33 24.64
N ASP A 193 -21.07 -10.89 25.35
CA ASP A 193 -21.75 -11.72 26.33
C ASP A 193 -22.49 -12.88 25.63
N GLN A 194 -22.61 -14.05 26.29
CA GLN A 194 -23.31 -15.20 25.71
C GLN A 194 -24.78 -14.90 25.37
N SER A 195 -25.39 -13.93 26.07
CA SER A 195 -26.76 -13.47 25.81
C SER A 195 -26.89 -12.54 24.60
N GLU A 196 -25.80 -11.92 24.13
CA GLU A 196 -25.82 -11.02 22.97
C GLU A 196 -25.97 -11.79 21.65
N LYS A 197 -26.49 -11.11 20.62
CA LYS A 197 -26.60 -11.69 19.27
C LYS A 197 -25.21 -11.79 18.63
N GLY A 198 -25.02 -12.80 17.78
CA GLY A 198 -23.77 -13.12 17.11
C GLY A 198 -22.94 -14.22 17.79
N THR A 199 -23.46 -14.83 18.86
CA THR A 199 -22.87 -16.03 19.49
C THR A 199 -23.35 -17.30 18.77
N GLU A 200 -22.75 -18.45 19.08
CA GLU A 200 -23.18 -19.72 18.49
C GLU A 200 -24.62 -20.07 18.92
N GLU A 201 -24.96 -19.79 20.18
CA GLU A 201 -26.29 -20.03 20.75
C GLU A 201 -27.34 -19.00 20.32
N ASN A 202 -26.91 -17.77 20.02
CA ASN A 202 -27.77 -16.67 19.57
C ASN A 202 -27.19 -15.99 18.31
N PRO A 203 -27.17 -16.67 17.15
CA PRO A 203 -26.53 -16.15 15.94
C PRO A 203 -27.32 -15.00 15.31
N PHE A 204 -26.66 -14.22 14.45
CA PHE A 204 -27.33 -13.27 13.56
C PHE A 204 -28.28 -13.99 12.59
N ASP A 205 -29.33 -13.31 12.14
CA ASP A 205 -30.35 -13.88 11.26
C ASP A 205 -29.77 -14.15 9.86
N ASP A 206 -28.82 -13.32 9.43
CA ASP A 206 -28.05 -13.50 8.20
C ASP A 206 -26.69 -12.77 8.24
N VAL A 207 -25.92 -12.94 7.17
CA VAL A 207 -24.58 -12.35 7.04
C VAL A 207 -24.60 -10.81 6.93
N ASN A 208 -25.69 -10.20 6.45
CA ASN A 208 -25.80 -8.75 6.35
C ASN A 208 -25.99 -8.14 7.73
N GLU A 209 -26.89 -8.71 8.54
CA GLU A 209 -27.06 -8.29 9.93
C GLU A 209 -25.75 -8.42 10.72
N ALA A 210 -25.02 -9.52 10.52
CA ALA A 210 -23.72 -9.73 11.16
C ALA A 210 -22.72 -8.62 10.79
N PHE A 211 -22.60 -8.27 9.50
CA PHE A 211 -21.69 -7.20 9.09
C PHE A 211 -22.16 -5.79 9.48
N ASP A 212 -23.46 -5.54 9.57
CA ASP A 212 -23.98 -4.27 10.08
C ASP A 212 -23.62 -4.08 11.56
N TYR A 213 -23.68 -5.15 12.35
CA TYR A 213 -23.19 -5.15 13.73
C TYR A 213 -21.66 -4.97 13.79
N ILE A 214 -20.91 -5.75 13.02
CA ILE A 214 -19.43 -5.69 13.02
C ILE A 214 -18.93 -4.31 12.59
N ARG A 215 -19.57 -3.65 11.62
CA ARG A 215 -19.22 -2.28 11.20
C ARG A 215 -19.39 -1.28 12.34
N LYS A 216 -20.50 -1.33 13.08
CA LYS A 216 -20.69 -0.47 14.27
C LYS A 216 -19.60 -0.71 15.30
N LEU A 217 -19.22 -1.96 15.51
CA LEU A 217 -18.14 -2.32 16.41
C LEU A 217 -16.78 -1.79 15.91
N GLU A 218 -16.51 -1.89 14.60
CA GLU A 218 -15.30 -1.32 13.98
C GLU A 218 -15.24 0.20 14.16
N ASP A 219 -16.35 0.89 13.92
CA ASP A 219 -16.48 2.34 14.09
C ASP A 219 -16.23 2.77 15.54
N GLU A 220 -16.83 2.06 16.51
CA GLU A 220 -16.60 2.28 17.95
C GLU A 220 -15.13 2.03 18.33
N ALA A 221 -14.53 0.95 17.84
CA ALA A 221 -13.14 0.62 18.12
C ALA A 221 -12.18 1.66 17.51
N TYR A 222 -12.45 2.12 16.28
CA TYR A 222 -11.70 3.19 15.62
C TYR A 222 -11.85 4.53 16.34
N ALA A 223 -13.07 4.91 16.72
CA ALA A 223 -13.35 6.15 17.43
C ALA A 223 -12.62 6.23 18.78
N ASN A 224 -12.43 5.09 19.45
CA ASN A 224 -11.71 4.98 20.72
C ASN A 224 -10.19 4.84 20.57
N ASP A 225 -9.67 4.60 19.36
CA ASP A 225 -8.23 4.48 19.10
C ASP A 225 -7.62 5.86 18.79
N THR A 226 -7.09 6.51 19.82
CA THR A 226 -6.44 7.81 19.68
C THR A 226 -5.20 7.76 18.79
N LEU A 227 -4.44 6.66 18.80
CA LEU A 227 -3.22 6.53 18.01
C LEU A 227 -3.56 6.41 16.53
N LEU A 228 -4.56 5.60 16.19
CA LEU A 228 -4.95 5.42 14.79
C LEU A 228 -5.54 6.69 14.18
N LYS A 229 -6.31 7.46 14.96
CA LYS A 229 -6.79 8.79 14.54
C LYS A 229 -5.63 9.77 14.35
N ASP A 230 -4.64 9.73 15.24
CA ASP A 230 -3.44 10.55 15.14
C ASP A 230 -2.65 10.21 13.86
N ILE A 231 -2.38 8.92 13.61
CA ILE A 231 -1.81 8.39 12.36
C ILE A 231 -2.61 8.87 11.15
N ALA A 232 -3.94 8.75 11.18
CA ALA A 232 -4.79 9.12 10.05
C ALA A 232 -4.77 10.62 9.74
N SER A 233 -4.49 11.45 10.75
CA SER A 233 -4.38 12.90 10.62
C SER A 233 -2.97 13.40 10.30
N GLN A 234 -1.97 12.51 10.18
CA GLN A 234 -0.58 12.89 9.97
C GLN A 234 -0.39 13.67 8.66
N GLN A 235 0.21 14.86 8.80
CA GLN A 235 0.55 15.72 7.66
C GLN A 235 2.00 15.55 7.19
N TYR A 236 2.82 14.84 7.97
CA TYR A 236 4.24 14.61 7.73
C TYR A 236 4.65 13.22 8.25
N PHE A 237 5.78 12.73 7.76
CA PHE A 237 6.39 11.50 8.26
C PHE A 237 7.80 11.79 8.78
N TYR A 238 8.02 11.57 10.07
CA TYR A 238 9.36 11.61 10.68
C TYR A 238 9.88 10.18 10.87
N ASP A 239 10.99 9.87 10.22
CA ASP A 239 11.58 8.54 10.26
C ASP A 239 12.68 8.48 11.31
N LEU A 240 12.41 7.78 12.41
CA LEU A 240 13.33 7.64 13.54
C LEU A 240 14.62 6.89 13.17
N ASN A 241 14.59 6.00 12.18
CA ASN A 241 15.78 5.27 11.75
C ASN A 241 16.78 6.19 11.05
N PHE A 242 16.27 7.17 10.29
CA PHE A 242 17.09 8.13 9.56
C PHE A 242 17.22 9.49 10.27
N ARG A 243 16.44 9.70 11.34
CA ARG A 243 16.35 10.97 12.10
C ARG A 243 16.12 12.18 11.18
N GLN A 244 15.14 12.04 10.28
CA GLN A 244 14.77 13.09 9.33
C GLN A 244 13.30 12.96 8.92
N PHE A 245 12.74 14.07 8.44
CA PHE A 245 11.48 14.06 7.73
C PHE A 245 11.67 13.39 6.35
N ARG A 246 10.70 12.56 5.96
CA ARG A 246 10.70 11.84 4.69
C ARG A 246 9.36 12.03 3.98
N VAL A 247 9.37 11.77 2.67
CA VAL A 247 8.17 11.75 1.83
C VAL A 247 7.08 10.88 2.47
N PRO A 248 5.82 11.37 2.58
CA PRO A 248 4.79 10.67 3.36
C PRO A 248 4.49 9.24 2.90
N TRP A 249 4.57 8.95 1.59
CA TRP A 249 4.37 7.60 1.06
C TRP A 249 5.45 6.60 1.50
N ALA A 250 6.58 7.07 2.05
CA ALA A 250 7.58 6.21 2.67
C ALA A 250 7.20 5.76 4.08
N SER A 251 6.11 6.30 4.65
CA SER A 251 5.59 5.86 5.94
C SER A 251 4.97 4.46 5.83
N ALA A 252 5.33 3.58 6.77
CA ALA A 252 4.66 2.29 6.93
C ALA A 252 3.15 2.42 7.19
N TYR A 253 2.70 3.60 7.63
CA TYR A 253 1.32 3.90 7.99
C TYR A 253 0.54 4.66 6.91
N VAL A 254 1.13 4.98 5.75
CA VAL A 254 0.46 5.82 4.73
C VAL A 254 -0.90 5.27 4.29
N SER A 255 -1.11 3.96 4.35
CA SER A 255 -2.40 3.34 4.02
C SER A 255 -3.54 3.74 4.97
N PHE A 256 -3.23 4.29 6.14
CA PHE A 256 -4.21 4.74 7.13
C PHE A 256 -4.47 6.24 7.06
N TYR A 257 -3.73 6.99 6.24
CA TYR A 257 -3.88 8.44 6.17
C TYR A 257 -5.21 8.83 5.52
N HIS A 258 -5.84 9.87 6.04
CA HIS A 258 -7.04 10.40 5.45
C HIS A 258 -6.74 11.12 4.14
N ASN A 259 -7.36 10.68 3.04
CA ASN A 259 -7.37 11.42 1.78
C ASN A 259 -8.66 11.16 1.02
N ALA A 260 -9.54 12.17 0.98
CA ALA A 260 -10.83 12.09 0.30
C ALA A 260 -10.74 11.84 -1.22
N SER A 261 -9.55 12.00 -1.83
CA SER A 261 -9.33 11.72 -3.26
C SER A 261 -8.98 10.26 -3.54
N ILE A 262 -8.74 9.45 -2.50
CA ILE A 262 -8.39 8.03 -2.60
C ILE A 262 -9.62 7.20 -2.17
N PRO A 263 -10.22 6.41 -3.08
CA PRO A 263 -11.33 5.52 -2.76
C PRO A 263 -11.00 4.48 -1.68
N ALA A 264 -12.03 3.98 -1.01
CA ALA A 264 -11.89 2.96 0.04
C ALA A 264 -11.38 1.61 -0.49
N ASP A 265 -11.62 1.31 -1.77
CA ASP A 265 -11.17 0.12 -2.49
C ASP A 265 -9.85 0.32 -3.26
N GLY A 266 -9.23 1.50 -3.15
CA GLY A 266 -7.95 1.79 -3.79
C GLY A 266 -6.74 1.12 -3.13
N PHE A 267 -5.64 1.01 -3.87
CA PHE A 267 -4.34 0.52 -3.39
C PHE A 267 -3.35 1.67 -3.26
N ILE A 268 -2.74 1.80 -2.09
CA ILE A 268 -1.76 2.84 -1.77
C ILE A 268 -0.36 2.25 -1.87
N VAL A 269 0.51 2.91 -2.64
CA VAL A 269 1.93 2.58 -2.70
C VAL A 269 2.55 2.87 -1.33
N ASN A 270 3.07 1.82 -0.69
CA ASN A 270 3.59 1.86 0.68
C ASN A 270 5.01 1.29 0.71
N GLN A 271 5.95 2.00 1.32
CA GLN A 271 7.32 1.51 1.52
C GLN A 271 7.41 0.56 2.71
N ASN A 272 7.89 -0.65 2.48
CA ASN A 272 8.21 -1.62 3.51
C ASN A 272 9.58 -1.34 4.15
N GLN A 273 9.91 -2.11 5.20
CA GLN A 273 11.24 -2.11 5.79
C GLN A 273 12.31 -2.52 4.76
N ILE A 274 13.56 -2.13 5.03
CA ILE A 274 14.71 -2.53 4.23
C ILE A 274 14.77 -4.06 4.19
N HIS A 275 14.75 -4.63 3.00
CA HIS A 275 14.86 -6.07 2.80
C HIS A 275 16.30 -6.56 3.07
N SER A 276 16.48 -7.87 3.17
CA SER A 276 17.79 -8.50 3.40
C SER A 276 18.84 -8.17 2.31
N ASP A 277 18.41 -7.69 1.15
CA ASP A 277 19.26 -7.21 0.06
C ASP A 277 19.77 -5.77 0.24
N GLY A 278 19.39 -5.11 1.34
CA GLY A 278 19.76 -3.73 1.66
C GLY A 278 18.94 -2.68 0.91
N LYS A 279 17.87 -3.05 0.20
CA LYS A 279 17.02 -2.14 -0.55
C LYS A 279 15.64 -1.95 0.09
N PHE A 280 15.02 -0.81 -0.20
CA PHE A 280 13.60 -0.63 0.08
C PHE A 280 12.77 -1.35 -0.97
N HIS A 281 11.75 -2.06 -0.50
CA HIS A 281 10.71 -2.60 -1.36
C HIS A 281 9.38 -1.92 -1.04
N PHE A 282 8.49 -1.93 -2.01
CA PHE A 282 7.19 -1.31 -1.95
C PHE A 282 6.10 -2.36 -2.05
N THR A 283 4.92 -2.07 -1.50
CA THR A 283 3.72 -2.89 -1.66
C THR A 283 2.56 -2.03 -2.13
N LEU A 284 1.63 -2.65 -2.85
CA LEU A 284 0.36 -2.05 -3.23
C LEU A 284 -0.67 -2.46 -2.18
N LYS A 285 -0.75 -1.68 -1.11
CA LYS A 285 -1.52 -2.03 0.08
C LYS A 285 -2.96 -1.49 -0.02
N PRO A 286 -4.00 -2.26 0.35
CA PRO A 286 -5.36 -1.74 0.43
C PRO A 286 -5.43 -0.45 1.26
N ASN A 287 -6.34 0.46 0.90
CA ASN A 287 -6.66 1.62 1.72
C ASN A 287 -7.26 1.16 3.06
N LEU A 288 -6.64 1.57 4.15
CA LEU A 288 -7.00 1.21 5.52
C LEU A 288 -7.47 2.41 6.34
N TYR A 289 -7.71 3.57 5.74
CA TYR A 289 -8.33 4.69 6.44
C TYR A 289 -9.68 4.26 7.04
N GLY A 290 -9.90 4.55 8.33
CA GLY A 290 -11.09 4.12 9.07
C GLY A 290 -11.11 2.64 9.46
N LYS A 291 -10.13 1.82 9.06
CA LYS A 291 -10.14 0.37 9.33
C LYS A 291 -9.47 0.01 10.63
N LYS A 292 -10.16 -0.83 11.41
CA LYS A 292 -9.63 -1.43 12.63
C LYS A 292 -9.57 -2.96 12.54
N PHE A 293 -10.33 -3.58 11.63
CA PHE A 293 -10.39 -5.03 11.47
C PHE A 293 -9.95 -5.49 10.08
N LEU A 294 -9.39 -6.70 10.06
CA LEU A 294 -9.35 -7.55 8.88
C LEU A 294 -10.31 -8.73 9.11
N TYR A 295 -10.91 -9.22 8.03
CA TYR A 295 -11.99 -10.18 8.06
C TYR A 295 -11.56 -11.52 7.47
N ARG A 296 -12.16 -12.61 7.97
CA ARG A 296 -12.17 -13.92 7.31
C ARG A 296 -13.54 -14.55 7.46
N GLY A 297 -14.25 -14.68 6.34
CA GLY A 297 -15.52 -15.40 6.26
C GLY A 297 -15.31 -16.91 6.18
N GLN A 298 -16.19 -17.69 6.81
CA GLN A 298 -16.29 -19.14 6.64
C GLN A 298 -17.75 -19.56 6.58
N SER A 299 -18.04 -20.50 5.69
CA SER A 299 -19.36 -21.13 5.56
C SER A 299 -19.79 -21.94 6.77
N LYS A 300 -18.86 -22.30 7.67
CA LYS A 300 -19.14 -22.98 8.94
C LYS A 300 -18.02 -22.86 9.95
N ASP A 301 -18.33 -23.10 11.23
CA ASP A 301 -17.31 -23.42 12.22
C ASP A 301 -16.80 -24.85 12.03
N TYR A 302 -15.52 -24.96 11.69
CA TYR A 302 -14.85 -26.26 11.59
C TYR A 302 -14.32 -26.64 12.98
N PRO A 303 -14.59 -27.84 13.52
CA PRO A 303 -14.14 -28.20 14.88
C PRO A 303 -12.61 -28.21 15.04
N GLN A 304 -11.87 -28.34 13.93
CA GLN A 304 -10.41 -28.30 13.92
C GLN A 304 -9.88 -26.88 14.19
N PRO A 305 -8.61 -26.75 14.65
CA PRO A 305 -7.93 -25.46 14.70
C PRO A 305 -8.03 -24.71 13.37
N CYS A 306 -8.28 -23.41 13.42
CA CYS A 306 -8.25 -22.58 12.24
C CYS A 306 -6.78 -22.24 11.92
N ALA A 307 -6.16 -23.11 11.13
CA ALA A 307 -4.76 -23.06 10.75
C ALA A 307 -4.56 -23.07 9.22
N PRO A 308 -3.40 -22.60 8.72
CA PRO A 308 -3.01 -22.69 7.32
C PRO A 308 -3.18 -24.10 6.76
N ASN A 309 -3.51 -24.21 5.47
CA ASN A 309 -3.76 -25.50 4.81
C ASN A 309 -2.58 -26.47 4.92
N LEU A 310 -1.34 -25.97 4.98
CA LEU A 310 -0.12 -26.75 5.20
C LEU A 310 -0.11 -27.49 6.55
N PHE A 311 -0.73 -26.92 7.60
CA PHE A 311 -0.64 -27.42 8.98
C PHE A 311 -1.90 -28.10 9.49
N ARG A 312 -2.90 -28.34 8.64
CA ARG A 312 -4.17 -28.99 9.05
C ARG A 312 -4.00 -30.48 9.36
N ASP A 313 -3.02 -31.16 8.77
CA ASP A 313 -2.64 -32.51 9.18
C ASP A 313 -1.77 -32.45 10.44
N ALA A 314 -2.37 -32.79 11.58
CA ALA A 314 -1.70 -32.81 12.87
C ALA A 314 -0.51 -33.78 12.91
N LYS A 315 -0.59 -34.91 12.19
CA LYS A 315 0.43 -35.97 12.18
C LYS A 315 1.62 -35.63 11.30
N LYS A 316 1.44 -34.78 10.28
CA LYS A 316 2.52 -34.40 9.36
C LYS A 316 3.54 -33.52 10.06
N THR A 317 4.78 -33.99 10.21
CA THR A 317 5.88 -33.26 10.87
C THR A 317 6.94 -32.76 9.89
N TYR A 318 6.88 -33.21 8.64
CA TYR A 318 7.80 -32.85 7.58
C TYR A 318 7.01 -32.48 6.33
N PHE A 319 7.37 -31.37 5.67
CA PHE A 319 6.51 -30.67 4.70
C PHE A 319 7.12 -30.52 3.30
N LEU A 320 8.24 -31.18 3.02
CA LEU A 320 8.94 -31.06 1.73
C LEU A 320 8.02 -31.30 0.53
N ASP A 321 7.17 -32.34 0.58
CA ASP A 321 6.24 -32.71 -0.48
C ASP A 321 5.11 -31.71 -0.73
N ASP A 322 4.81 -30.81 0.22
CA ASP A 322 3.90 -29.69 -0.03
C ASP A 322 4.67 -28.45 -0.50
N LEU A 323 5.81 -28.16 0.14
CA LEU A 323 6.59 -26.95 -0.10
C LEU A 323 7.28 -26.94 -1.45
N ILE A 324 7.66 -28.10 -1.98
CA ILE A 324 8.37 -28.19 -3.26
C ILE A 324 7.52 -27.64 -4.41
N TRP A 325 6.21 -27.88 -4.40
CA TRP A 325 5.30 -27.39 -5.45
C TRP A 325 5.10 -25.88 -5.40
N SER A 326 4.98 -25.32 -4.19
CA SER A 326 4.95 -23.86 -4.02
C SER A 326 6.24 -23.24 -4.57
N GLN A 327 7.39 -23.88 -4.32
CA GLN A 327 8.70 -23.41 -4.80
C GLN A 327 8.85 -23.52 -6.32
N GLU A 328 8.28 -24.54 -6.95
CA GLU A 328 8.26 -24.66 -8.41
C GLU A 328 7.45 -23.51 -9.05
N MET A 329 6.28 -23.20 -8.48
CA MET A 329 5.50 -22.04 -8.92
C MET A 329 6.23 -20.72 -8.67
N GLU A 330 6.98 -20.58 -7.57
CA GLU A 330 7.82 -19.38 -7.37
C GLU A 330 8.85 -19.19 -8.49
N LEU A 331 9.47 -20.28 -8.97
CA LEU A 331 10.40 -20.23 -10.10
C LEU A 331 9.69 -19.83 -11.39
N LEU A 332 8.51 -20.39 -11.66
CA LEU A 332 7.67 -19.99 -12.78
C LEU A 332 7.33 -18.50 -12.74
N LEU A 333 6.81 -18.01 -11.60
CA LEU A 333 6.41 -16.62 -11.41
C LEU A 333 7.57 -15.67 -11.74
N LYS A 334 8.78 -16.00 -11.29
CA LYS A 334 10.01 -15.23 -11.57
C LYS A 334 10.39 -15.19 -13.04
N THR A 335 9.79 -16.01 -13.90
CA THR A 335 10.00 -15.91 -15.36
C THR A 335 9.11 -14.87 -16.02
N HIS A 336 8.00 -14.48 -15.38
CA HIS A 336 7.03 -13.53 -15.94
C HIS A 336 7.62 -12.14 -16.15
N PRO A 337 7.42 -11.49 -17.31
CA PRO A 337 8.04 -10.19 -17.61
C PRO A 337 7.72 -9.09 -16.59
N LEU A 338 6.45 -8.92 -16.18
CA LEU A 338 6.10 -7.92 -15.16
C LEU A 338 6.58 -8.25 -13.75
N VAL A 339 6.67 -9.53 -13.39
CA VAL A 339 7.20 -9.92 -12.06
C VAL A 339 8.66 -9.50 -12.00
N LYS A 340 9.45 -9.84 -13.03
CA LYS A 340 10.84 -9.40 -13.17
C LYS A 340 10.96 -7.88 -13.14
N LEU A 341 10.15 -7.17 -13.92
CA LEU A 341 10.22 -5.71 -14.02
C LEU A 341 9.97 -5.06 -12.67
N LEU A 342 8.89 -5.46 -11.99
CA LEU A 342 8.48 -4.84 -10.73
C LEU A 342 9.40 -5.21 -9.57
N GLU A 343 9.90 -6.45 -9.49
CA GLU A 343 10.91 -6.83 -8.49
C GLU A 343 12.26 -6.12 -8.73
N ASN A 344 12.71 -6.01 -9.98
CA ASN A 344 13.94 -5.28 -10.33
C ASN A 344 13.80 -3.78 -10.09
N GLY A 345 12.59 -3.27 -10.27
CA GLY A 345 12.18 -1.91 -10.03
C GLY A 345 12.16 -1.01 -11.25
N VAL A 346 11.38 0.05 -11.14
CA VAL A 346 11.11 1.05 -12.18
C VAL A 346 11.38 2.45 -11.65
N GLU A 347 11.90 3.32 -12.50
CA GLU A 347 12.08 4.73 -12.17
C GLU A 347 10.75 5.47 -12.36
N ILE A 348 10.26 6.09 -11.29
CA ILE A 348 9.07 6.94 -11.33
C ILE A 348 9.49 8.31 -10.81
N MET A 349 9.46 9.31 -11.70
CA MET A 349 10.16 10.59 -11.51
C MET A 349 11.66 10.41 -11.24
N HIS A 350 12.10 10.61 -9.99
CA HIS A 350 13.50 10.54 -9.57
C HIS A 350 13.74 9.48 -8.49
N ASP A 351 12.76 8.59 -8.28
CA ASP A 351 12.79 7.54 -7.28
C ASP A 351 12.69 6.15 -7.95
N HIS A 352 13.45 5.20 -7.41
CA HIS A 352 13.44 3.81 -7.84
C HIS A 352 12.42 3.00 -7.01
N PHE A 353 11.40 2.46 -7.67
CA PHE A 353 10.34 1.66 -7.06
C PHE A 353 10.50 0.18 -7.42
N SER A 354 10.99 -0.62 -6.46
CA SER A 354 10.92 -2.08 -6.50
C SER A 354 9.69 -2.55 -5.73
N ILE A 355 8.73 -3.20 -6.40
CA ILE A 355 7.51 -3.71 -5.78
C ILE A 355 7.76 -5.17 -5.36
N LEU A 356 7.56 -5.46 -4.08
CA LEU A 356 7.70 -6.81 -3.55
C LEU A 356 6.60 -7.72 -4.10
N MET A 357 7.00 -8.71 -4.90
CA MET A 357 6.11 -9.78 -5.33
C MET A 357 6.03 -10.85 -4.23
N ASN A 358 4.85 -11.04 -3.65
CA ASN A 358 4.67 -12.03 -2.60
C ASN A 358 4.47 -13.42 -3.22
N LEU A 359 5.56 -14.02 -3.72
CA LEU A 359 5.52 -15.24 -4.52
C LEU A 359 4.87 -16.43 -3.80
N ALA A 360 5.14 -16.58 -2.49
CA ALA A 360 4.54 -17.62 -1.68
C ALA A 360 3.04 -17.36 -1.41
N GLY A 361 2.63 -16.10 -1.23
CA GLY A 361 1.23 -15.71 -1.17
C GLY A 361 0.49 -15.95 -2.48
N LEU A 362 1.11 -15.62 -3.61
CA LEU A 362 0.58 -15.94 -4.93
C LEU A 362 0.42 -17.45 -5.08
N ALA A 363 1.43 -18.25 -4.75
CA ALA A 363 1.31 -19.71 -4.82
C ALA A 363 0.09 -20.25 -4.03
N GLN A 364 -0.20 -19.68 -2.86
CA GLN A 364 -1.40 -20.04 -2.09
C GLN A 364 -2.72 -19.73 -2.83
N HIS A 365 -2.83 -18.53 -3.42
CA HIS A 365 -4.00 -18.12 -4.17
C HIS A 365 -4.22 -18.94 -5.46
N TYR A 366 -3.19 -19.66 -5.90
CA TYR A 366 -3.21 -20.59 -7.03
C TYR A 366 -2.93 -22.02 -6.55
N TYR A 367 -3.71 -22.44 -5.54
CA TYR A 367 -3.94 -23.84 -5.14
C TYR A 367 -2.84 -24.53 -4.31
N HIS A 368 -1.70 -23.89 -4.06
CA HIS A 368 -0.65 -24.51 -3.26
C HIS A 368 -0.87 -24.39 -1.75
N LYS A 369 -0.31 -25.35 -1.02
CA LYS A 369 -0.29 -25.31 0.44
C LYS A 369 0.84 -24.44 0.95
N THR A 370 0.51 -23.53 1.85
CA THR A 370 1.46 -22.58 2.42
C THR A 370 1.19 -22.38 3.92
N ARG A 371 2.11 -21.66 4.58
CA ARG A 371 2.00 -21.32 6.00
C ARG A 371 1.03 -20.16 6.29
N PHE A 372 0.31 -19.67 5.29
CA PHE A 372 -0.50 -18.48 5.40
C PHE A 372 -1.99 -18.79 5.60
N LEU A 373 -2.68 -17.91 6.31
CA LEU A 373 -4.13 -17.78 6.31
C LEU A 373 -4.53 -16.46 5.68
N ASP A 374 -5.54 -16.52 4.81
CA ASP A 374 -6.07 -15.35 4.13
C ASP A 374 -6.97 -14.52 5.05
N LEU A 375 -6.71 -13.23 5.07
CA LEU A 375 -7.53 -12.18 5.66
C LEU A 375 -7.82 -11.12 4.58
N THR A 376 -8.89 -10.36 4.73
CA THR A 376 -9.27 -9.30 3.79
C THR A 376 -9.72 -8.04 4.52
N SER A 377 -9.45 -6.86 3.96
CA SER A 377 -10.10 -5.61 4.40
C SER A 377 -11.42 -5.32 3.69
N ASP A 378 -11.77 -6.10 2.65
CA ASP A 378 -13.02 -5.99 1.90
C ASP A 378 -14.13 -6.81 2.55
N VAL A 379 -15.23 -6.12 2.88
CA VAL A 379 -16.42 -6.74 3.46
C VAL A 379 -17.11 -7.65 2.45
N ASP A 380 -17.12 -7.28 1.17
CA ASP A 380 -17.82 -8.06 0.15
C ASP A 380 -17.08 -9.38 -0.14
N ALA A 381 -15.74 -9.34 -0.20
CA ALA A 381 -14.91 -10.55 -0.25
C ALA A 381 -15.17 -11.45 0.97
N ALA A 382 -15.21 -10.88 2.18
CA ALA A 382 -15.46 -11.64 3.40
C ALA A 382 -16.86 -12.28 3.41
N LYS A 383 -17.89 -11.55 2.97
CA LYS A 383 -19.25 -12.09 2.79
C LYS A 383 -19.28 -13.24 1.80
N PHE A 384 -18.66 -13.07 0.64
CA PHE A 384 -18.57 -14.12 -0.38
C PHE A 384 -18.00 -15.42 0.19
N PHE A 385 -16.85 -15.37 0.88
CA PHE A 385 -16.25 -16.56 1.49
C PHE A 385 -17.06 -17.11 2.68
N ALA A 386 -17.85 -16.27 3.35
CA ALA A 386 -18.73 -16.69 4.42
C ALA A 386 -19.99 -17.42 3.91
N THR A 387 -20.47 -17.13 2.70
CA THR A 387 -21.73 -17.67 2.17
C THR A 387 -21.56 -18.61 0.97
N THR A 388 -20.33 -19.04 0.69
CA THR A 388 -20.04 -19.98 -0.40
C THR A 388 -19.16 -21.14 0.06
N ASN A 389 -19.21 -22.25 -0.67
CA ASN A 389 -18.31 -23.38 -0.53
C ASN A 389 -17.56 -23.60 -1.84
N TYR A 390 -16.27 -23.87 -1.73
CA TYR A 390 -15.46 -24.29 -2.87
C TYR A 390 -15.63 -25.80 -3.13
N ASP A 391 -15.99 -26.16 -4.36
CA ASP A 391 -16.06 -27.52 -4.86
C ASP A 391 -14.78 -27.85 -5.64
N GLY A 392 -13.83 -28.52 -4.98
CA GLY A 392 -12.57 -28.90 -5.60
C GLY A 392 -12.67 -29.91 -6.75
N LYS A 393 -13.84 -30.54 -6.97
CA LYS A 393 -14.04 -31.43 -8.13
C LYS A 393 -14.35 -30.66 -9.40
N THR A 394 -15.18 -29.62 -9.28
CA THR A 394 -15.56 -28.76 -10.40
C THR A 394 -14.70 -27.49 -10.50
N ASP A 395 -13.85 -27.22 -9.49
CA ASP A 395 -13.02 -26.02 -9.38
C ASP A 395 -13.85 -24.72 -9.39
N GLU A 396 -14.95 -24.73 -8.65
CA GLU A 396 -15.95 -23.66 -8.63
C GLU A 396 -16.45 -23.39 -7.21
N TYR A 397 -16.90 -22.16 -6.97
CA TYR A 397 -17.66 -21.82 -5.76
C TYR A 397 -19.15 -22.04 -5.98
N LYS A 398 -19.84 -22.47 -4.92
CA LYS A 398 -21.30 -22.64 -4.90
C LYS A 398 -21.88 -21.94 -3.67
N PRO A 399 -23.03 -21.26 -3.80
CA PRO A 399 -23.70 -20.62 -2.67
C PRO A 399 -24.11 -21.66 -1.61
N VAL A 400 -24.07 -21.27 -0.34
CA VAL A 400 -24.51 -22.12 0.76
C VAL A 400 -26.02 -22.04 0.89
N HIS A 401 -26.69 -23.18 0.69
CA HIS A 401 -28.13 -23.34 0.92
C HIS A 401 -28.45 -24.16 2.18
N ASP A 402 -27.43 -24.72 2.84
CA ASP A 402 -27.57 -25.50 4.07
C ASP A 402 -27.83 -24.55 5.26
N THR A 403 -29.09 -24.44 5.66
CA THR A 403 -29.55 -23.59 6.77
C THR A 403 -29.38 -24.22 8.15
N ASP A 404 -29.02 -25.51 8.21
CA ASP A 404 -28.82 -26.22 9.47
C ASP A 404 -27.45 -25.90 10.10
N LYS A 405 -26.55 -25.33 9.30
CA LYS A 405 -25.23 -24.87 9.75
C LYS A 405 -25.21 -23.36 9.90
N LEU A 406 -24.42 -22.90 10.87
CA LEU A 406 -24.11 -21.48 11.03
C LEU A 406 -22.89 -21.11 10.20
N GLY A 407 -22.93 -19.98 9.52
CA GLY A 407 -21.74 -19.32 9.00
C GLY A 407 -21.01 -18.55 10.10
N MET A 408 -19.76 -18.17 9.83
CA MET A 408 -18.92 -17.44 10.78
C MET A 408 -18.06 -16.37 10.11
N ILE A 409 -17.84 -15.27 10.84
CA ILE A 409 -16.89 -14.21 10.49
C ILE A 409 -15.85 -14.10 11.60
N TYR A 410 -14.57 -14.20 11.24
CA TYR A 410 -13.46 -13.81 12.11
C TYR A 410 -13.11 -12.34 11.87
N CYS A 411 -12.98 -11.57 12.95
CA CYS A 411 -12.46 -10.21 12.94
C CYS A 411 -11.10 -10.18 13.63
N TYR A 412 -10.04 -9.87 12.89
CA TYR A 412 -8.67 -9.70 13.39
C TYR A 412 -8.37 -8.21 13.59
N GLU A 413 -8.06 -7.81 14.83
CA GLU A 413 -7.78 -6.41 15.17
C GLU A 413 -6.40 -5.93 14.71
N LEU A 414 -6.38 -4.79 14.02
CA LEU A 414 -5.17 -4.04 13.69
C LEU A 414 -4.70 -3.21 14.90
N GLN A 415 -3.79 -3.79 15.67
CA GLN A 415 -3.18 -3.17 16.86
C GLN A 415 -1.94 -2.34 16.49
N MET A 416 -2.14 -1.11 16.04
CA MET A 416 -1.05 -0.17 15.73
C MET A 416 -0.27 0.22 17.00
N PRO A 417 1.04 0.54 16.89
CA PRO A 417 1.89 0.52 15.68
C PRO A 417 2.37 -0.88 15.27
N PHE A 418 2.08 -1.90 16.08
CA PHE A 418 2.70 -3.23 16.00
C PHE A 418 1.89 -4.27 15.20
N ALA A 419 0.85 -3.85 14.48
CA ALA A 419 -0.06 -4.77 13.78
C ALA A 419 0.68 -5.69 12.78
N PHE A 420 1.70 -5.15 12.12
CA PHE A 420 2.55 -5.82 11.13
C PHE A 420 3.91 -6.26 11.68
N ALA A 421 4.15 -6.12 12.99
CA ALA A 421 5.37 -6.64 13.61
C ALA A 421 5.25 -8.16 13.81
N PRO A 422 6.34 -8.92 13.66
CA PRO A 422 6.34 -10.34 14.00
C PRO A 422 5.94 -10.57 15.46
N LYS A 423 5.04 -11.54 15.69
CA LYS A 423 4.58 -11.95 17.02
C LYS A 423 5.01 -13.40 17.28
N LYS A 424 4.87 -13.85 18.53
CA LYS A 424 5.24 -15.23 18.89
C LYS A 424 4.38 -16.23 18.12
N GLY A 425 4.98 -16.87 17.12
CA GLY A 425 4.36 -17.93 16.32
C GLY A 425 3.57 -17.47 15.11
N TYR A 426 3.38 -16.17 14.88
CA TYR A 426 2.67 -15.67 13.71
C TYR A 426 3.07 -14.23 13.35
N GLU A 427 2.85 -13.86 12.09
CA GLU A 427 3.13 -12.52 11.56
C GLU A 427 2.07 -12.13 10.51
N LEU A 428 1.68 -10.86 10.51
CA LEU A 428 0.77 -10.30 9.51
C LEU A 428 1.59 -9.59 8.42
N SER A 429 1.33 -9.92 7.16
CA SER A 429 1.93 -9.25 6.01
C SER A 429 0.86 -8.87 4.98
N VAL A 430 1.25 -7.99 4.05
CA VAL A 430 0.39 -7.53 2.96
C VAL A 430 0.69 -8.38 1.73
N ILE A 431 -0.34 -8.95 1.11
CA ILE A 431 -0.26 -9.44 -0.27
C ILE A 431 -0.80 -8.36 -1.22
N GLY A 432 -1.92 -7.73 -0.86
CA GLY A 432 -2.46 -6.57 -1.56
C GLY A 432 -2.65 -6.83 -3.05
N LYS A 433 -2.44 -5.80 -3.88
CA LYS A 433 -2.47 -5.94 -5.35
C LYS A 433 -1.13 -6.44 -5.87
N GLN A 434 -1.20 -7.47 -6.72
CA GLN A 434 -0.06 -8.12 -7.39
C GLN A 434 -0.35 -8.20 -8.89
N VAL A 435 0.65 -8.58 -9.70
CA VAL A 435 0.49 -8.77 -11.16
C VAL A 435 -0.62 -9.78 -11.48
N PHE A 436 -0.86 -10.76 -10.61
CA PHE A 436 -1.95 -11.72 -10.73
C PHE A 436 -3.10 -11.32 -9.80
N MET A 437 -4.27 -11.09 -10.40
CA MET A 437 -5.29 -10.18 -9.85
C MET A 437 -6.09 -10.73 -8.67
N ARG A 438 -6.08 -12.05 -8.41
CA ARG A 438 -6.85 -12.67 -7.32
C ARG A 438 -6.58 -12.03 -5.96
N SER A 439 -5.31 -11.73 -5.67
CA SER A 439 -4.90 -11.12 -4.40
C SER A 439 -5.40 -9.67 -4.24
N GLY A 440 -5.32 -8.89 -5.32
CA GLY A 440 -5.83 -7.52 -5.39
C GLY A 440 -7.35 -7.49 -5.28
N ALA A 441 -8.06 -8.30 -6.06
CA ALA A 441 -9.52 -8.35 -6.05
C ALA A 441 -10.12 -8.73 -4.68
N GLN A 442 -9.35 -9.41 -3.83
CA GLN A 442 -9.74 -9.78 -2.48
C GLN A 442 -9.23 -8.80 -1.41
N HIS A 443 -8.53 -7.72 -1.77
CA HIS A 443 -7.86 -6.78 -0.85
C HIS A 443 -7.08 -7.51 0.25
N GLY A 444 -6.28 -8.49 -0.18
CA GLY A 444 -5.78 -9.55 0.68
C GLY A 444 -4.65 -9.16 1.63
N PHE A 445 -4.62 -9.85 2.77
CA PHE A 445 -3.56 -9.88 3.76
C PHE A 445 -3.25 -11.33 4.11
N LEU A 446 -2.00 -11.61 4.50
CA LEU A 446 -1.56 -12.95 4.86
C LEU A 446 -1.16 -13.00 6.32
N LEU A 447 -1.77 -13.92 7.06
CA LEU A 447 -1.34 -14.26 8.41
C LEU A 447 -0.45 -15.50 8.35
N GLY A 448 0.87 -15.30 8.35
CA GLY A 448 1.86 -16.38 8.37
C GLY A 448 1.92 -16.99 9.75
N MET A 449 1.54 -18.26 9.90
CA MET A 449 1.45 -18.94 11.20
C MET A 449 2.40 -20.12 11.29
N ASN A 450 2.93 -20.39 12.47
CA ASN A 450 3.67 -21.63 12.74
C ASN A 450 2.71 -22.79 12.98
N LYS A 451 3.20 -24.03 12.78
CA LYS A 451 2.45 -25.24 13.13
C LYS A 451 2.02 -25.19 14.61
N GLY A 452 0.77 -25.53 14.87
CA GLY A 452 0.19 -25.57 16.22
C GLY A 452 -0.41 -24.25 16.71
N VAL A 453 -0.29 -23.17 15.94
CA VAL A 453 -0.99 -21.92 16.23
C VAL A 453 -2.42 -22.01 15.68
N ASP A 454 -3.39 -21.59 16.48
CA ASP A 454 -4.81 -21.54 16.11
C ASP A 454 -5.32 -20.09 16.13
N LEU A 455 -5.82 -19.62 14.98
CA LEU A 455 -6.44 -18.29 14.85
C LEU A 455 -7.54 -18.06 15.91
N LYS A 456 -8.29 -19.11 16.26
CA LYS A 456 -9.40 -19.05 17.22
C LYS A 456 -8.98 -18.63 18.64
N THR A 457 -7.70 -18.79 18.97
CA THR A 457 -7.14 -18.54 20.31
C THR A 457 -6.41 -17.21 20.41
N MET A 458 -6.27 -16.49 19.29
CA MET A 458 -5.53 -15.24 19.26
C MET A 458 -6.29 -14.11 19.98
N PRO A 459 -5.62 -13.30 20.83
CA PRO A 459 -6.27 -12.22 21.56
C PRO A 459 -6.78 -11.07 20.67
N GLN A 460 -6.31 -10.99 19.42
CA GLN A 460 -6.78 -10.03 18.42
C GLN A 460 -8.04 -10.49 17.68
N VAL A 461 -8.46 -11.74 17.87
CA VAL A 461 -9.51 -12.35 17.05
C VAL A 461 -10.82 -12.44 17.83
N LYS A 462 -11.90 -11.98 17.20
CA LYS A 462 -13.28 -12.29 17.59
C LYS A 462 -13.99 -13.08 16.51
N LYS A 463 -15.03 -13.79 16.92
CA LYS A 463 -15.88 -14.60 16.06
C LYS A 463 -17.32 -14.13 16.18
N PHE A 464 -18.01 -14.12 15.05
CA PHE A 464 -19.43 -13.80 14.97
C PHE A 464 -20.13 -14.86 14.13
N TYR A 465 -21.26 -15.37 14.62
CA TYR A 465 -22.02 -16.43 13.97
C TYR A 465 -23.29 -15.87 13.34
N PHE A 466 -23.69 -16.42 12.19
CA PHE A 466 -24.93 -16.05 11.50
C PHE A 466 -25.60 -17.28 10.87
N ARG A 467 -26.90 -17.22 10.61
CA ARG A 467 -27.64 -18.26 9.91
C ARG A 467 -27.53 -18.08 8.40
N HIS A 468 -27.38 -19.16 7.65
CA HIS A 468 -27.43 -19.07 6.19
C HIS A 468 -28.84 -18.74 5.70
N CYS A 469 -28.91 -17.88 4.69
CA CYS A 469 -30.14 -17.56 3.98
C CYS A 469 -29.88 -17.80 2.49
N PRO A 470 -30.49 -18.83 1.86
CA PRO A 470 -30.21 -19.18 0.47
C PRO A 470 -30.34 -18.02 -0.51
N THR A 471 -31.38 -17.20 -0.37
CA THR A 471 -31.61 -16.02 -1.22
C THR A 471 -30.48 -14.98 -1.09
N ILE A 472 -29.96 -14.76 0.12
CA ILE A 472 -28.84 -13.84 0.35
C ILE A 472 -27.54 -14.43 -0.18
N SER A 473 -27.29 -15.73 0.04
CA SER A 473 -26.13 -16.44 -0.51
C SER A 473 -26.09 -16.35 -2.03
N ASP A 474 -27.22 -16.58 -2.71
CA ASP A 474 -27.35 -16.48 -4.17
C ASP A 474 -27.11 -15.04 -4.67
N ALA A 475 -27.66 -14.04 -3.96
CA ALA A 475 -27.47 -12.64 -4.31
C ALA A 475 -25.99 -12.22 -4.20
N ILE A 476 -25.30 -12.58 -3.12
CA ILE A 476 -23.87 -12.30 -2.93
C ILE A 476 -23.05 -13.03 -4.00
N PHE A 477 -23.36 -14.30 -4.29
CA PHE A 477 -22.68 -15.06 -5.33
C PHE A 477 -22.83 -14.39 -6.70
N LYS A 478 -24.05 -13.95 -7.05
CA LYS A 478 -24.29 -13.24 -8.32
C LYS A 478 -23.58 -11.89 -8.40
N GLN A 479 -23.55 -11.12 -7.31
CA GLN A 479 -22.82 -9.85 -7.23
C GLN A 479 -21.30 -10.01 -7.40
N SER A 480 -20.77 -11.19 -7.09
CA SER A 480 -19.36 -11.55 -7.32
C SER A 480 -19.06 -12.07 -8.74
N ASP A 481 -20.00 -11.92 -9.67
CA ASP A 481 -19.97 -12.55 -11.00
C ASP A 481 -19.74 -14.06 -10.92
N ASP A 482 -20.57 -14.73 -10.10
CA ASP A 482 -20.51 -16.17 -9.87
C ASP A 482 -19.11 -16.62 -9.38
N GLY A 483 -18.45 -15.77 -8.59
CA GLY A 483 -17.11 -15.98 -8.00
C GLY A 483 -15.94 -15.44 -8.84
N LYS A 484 -16.16 -15.11 -10.12
CA LYS A 484 -15.08 -14.68 -11.04
C LYS A 484 -14.42 -13.36 -10.63
N LYS A 485 -15.14 -12.50 -9.89
CA LYS A 485 -14.57 -11.28 -9.31
C LYS A 485 -13.36 -11.59 -8.41
N TYR A 486 -13.46 -12.62 -7.58
CA TYR A 486 -12.42 -12.98 -6.60
C TYR A 486 -11.49 -14.10 -7.07
N PHE A 487 -11.93 -14.89 -8.06
CA PHE A 487 -11.19 -15.94 -8.74
C PHE A 487 -11.04 -15.59 -10.22
N THR A 488 -10.32 -14.50 -10.47
CA THR A 488 -10.05 -14.01 -11.82
C THR A 488 -9.26 -15.04 -12.63
N MET A 489 -9.68 -15.26 -13.88
CA MET A 489 -8.92 -16.06 -14.84
C MET A 489 -7.77 -15.25 -15.42
N ASP A 490 -6.56 -15.79 -15.28
CA ASP A 490 -5.34 -15.22 -15.85
C ASP A 490 -4.39 -16.34 -16.32
N ILE A 491 -3.26 -15.96 -16.90
CA ILE A 491 -2.29 -16.92 -17.45
C ILE A 491 -1.67 -17.83 -16.40
N LEU A 492 -1.68 -17.44 -15.11
CA LEU A 492 -1.16 -18.28 -14.02
C LEU A 492 -2.18 -19.36 -13.63
N GLU A 493 -3.46 -19.04 -13.65
CA GLU A 493 -4.50 -20.07 -13.55
C GLU A 493 -4.48 -21.02 -14.76
N GLU A 494 -4.27 -20.50 -15.97
CA GLU A 494 -4.24 -21.32 -17.17
C GLU A 494 -3.10 -22.35 -17.14
N ILE A 495 -1.86 -21.91 -16.87
CA ILE A 495 -0.70 -22.82 -16.75
C ILE A 495 -0.84 -23.79 -15.57
N TRP A 496 -1.50 -23.36 -14.48
CA TRP A 496 -1.84 -24.27 -13.39
C TRP A 496 -2.67 -25.46 -13.89
N LYS A 497 -3.74 -25.16 -14.64
CA LYS A 497 -4.70 -26.17 -15.13
C LYS A 497 -4.13 -27.05 -16.24
N THR A 498 -3.34 -26.49 -17.15
CA THR A 498 -2.88 -27.20 -18.35
C THR A 498 -1.60 -28.00 -18.15
N GLU A 499 -0.73 -27.59 -17.20
CA GLU A 499 0.60 -28.18 -17.06
C GLU A 499 0.92 -28.56 -15.60
N TYR A 500 0.89 -27.58 -14.69
CA TYR A 500 1.39 -27.77 -13.32
C TYR A 500 0.60 -28.79 -12.52
N LYS A 501 -0.73 -28.80 -12.66
CA LYS A 501 -1.58 -29.79 -12.01
C LYS A 501 -1.20 -31.22 -12.44
N GLN A 502 -0.94 -31.43 -13.72
CA GLN A 502 -0.53 -32.73 -14.24
C GLN A 502 0.84 -33.15 -13.71
N ARG A 503 1.80 -32.22 -13.63
CA ARG A 503 3.13 -32.49 -13.04
C ARG A 503 3.04 -32.87 -11.56
N LEU A 504 2.22 -32.15 -10.79
CA LEU A 504 1.95 -32.46 -9.39
C LEU A 504 1.30 -33.85 -9.24
N GLU A 505 0.28 -34.16 -10.05
CA GLU A 505 -0.42 -35.46 -10.04
C GLU A 505 0.51 -36.62 -10.43
N ASN A 506 1.44 -36.39 -11.36
CA ASN A 506 2.45 -37.36 -11.77
C ASN A 506 3.65 -37.43 -10.80
N GLY A 507 3.74 -36.53 -9.82
CA GLY A 507 4.88 -36.44 -8.91
C GLY A 507 6.20 -36.14 -9.63
N ILE A 508 6.22 -35.15 -10.53
CA ILE A 508 7.43 -34.75 -11.27
C ILE A 508 7.75 -33.28 -11.01
N VAL A 509 8.94 -33.00 -10.46
CA VAL A 509 9.39 -31.63 -10.15
C VAL A 509 10.72 -31.31 -10.82
N SER A 510 10.97 -30.05 -11.15
CA SER A 510 12.25 -29.63 -11.75
C SER A 510 13.44 -29.74 -10.80
N ALA A 511 14.61 -30.02 -11.37
CA ALA A 511 15.88 -29.94 -10.65
C ALA A 511 16.17 -28.54 -10.10
N ASP A 512 15.71 -27.49 -10.78
CA ASP A 512 15.84 -26.11 -10.29
C ASP A 512 15.09 -25.89 -8.98
N THR A 513 13.91 -26.50 -8.83
CA THR A 513 13.14 -26.42 -7.58
C THR A 513 13.88 -27.10 -6.44
N VAL A 514 14.55 -28.23 -6.70
CA VAL A 514 15.41 -28.90 -5.70
C VAL A 514 16.55 -27.97 -5.28
N ARG A 515 17.21 -27.29 -6.24
CA ARG A 515 18.28 -26.33 -5.94
C ARG A 515 17.78 -25.15 -5.10
N LEU A 516 16.60 -24.62 -5.42
CA LEU A 516 15.94 -23.58 -4.63
C LEU A 516 15.66 -24.07 -3.20
N ASN A 517 15.14 -25.28 -3.04
CA ASN A 517 14.90 -25.87 -1.73
C ASN A 517 16.19 -25.99 -0.91
N VAL A 518 17.26 -26.51 -1.51
CA VAL A 518 18.58 -26.65 -0.87
C VAL A 518 19.10 -25.28 -0.41
N SER A 519 18.98 -24.25 -1.24
CA SER A 519 19.41 -22.88 -0.87
C SER A 519 18.71 -22.31 0.37
N ARG A 520 17.49 -22.80 0.67
CA ARG A 520 16.66 -22.37 1.80
C ARG A 520 16.81 -23.24 3.05
N ASN A 521 17.48 -24.40 2.92
CA ASN A 521 17.62 -25.37 3.99
C ASN A 521 19.11 -25.67 4.24
N PRO A 522 19.80 -24.84 5.04
CA PRO A 522 21.20 -25.07 5.38
C PRO A 522 21.41 -26.46 5.98
N GLY A 523 22.34 -27.23 5.42
CA GLY A 523 22.64 -28.61 5.83
C GLY A 523 22.01 -29.69 4.95
N GLU A 524 21.11 -29.32 4.04
CA GLU A 524 20.64 -30.21 2.98
C GLU A 524 21.56 -30.16 1.76
N THR A 525 21.65 -31.28 1.03
CA THR A 525 22.33 -31.36 -0.27
C THR A 525 21.31 -31.68 -1.37
N PHE A 526 21.68 -31.43 -2.63
CA PHE A 526 20.84 -31.81 -3.78
C PHE A 526 20.46 -33.29 -3.72
N ASP A 527 21.43 -34.18 -3.50
CA ASP A 527 21.20 -35.63 -3.41
C ASP A 527 20.30 -36.01 -2.23
N SER A 528 20.47 -35.36 -1.07
CA SER A 528 19.63 -35.59 0.12
C SER A 528 18.16 -35.24 -0.17
N ILE A 529 17.90 -34.07 -0.77
CA ILE A 529 16.54 -33.66 -1.13
C ILE A 529 15.98 -34.57 -2.22
N CYS A 530 16.76 -34.91 -3.25
CA CYS A 530 16.36 -35.85 -4.28
C CYS A 530 15.94 -37.20 -3.69
N GLN A 531 16.71 -37.75 -2.73
CA GLN A 531 16.34 -38.99 -2.08
C GLN A 531 15.04 -38.84 -1.26
N LYS A 532 14.89 -37.76 -0.49
CA LYS A 532 13.68 -37.50 0.28
C LYS A 532 12.43 -37.32 -0.59
N LEU A 533 12.58 -36.73 -1.76
CA LEU A 533 11.51 -36.61 -2.75
C LEU A 533 11.16 -37.98 -3.36
N LYS A 534 12.16 -38.78 -3.72
CA LYS A 534 11.95 -40.16 -4.22
C LYS A 534 11.22 -41.02 -3.19
N ASP A 535 11.59 -40.94 -1.91
CA ASP A 535 10.91 -41.64 -0.81
C ASP A 535 9.43 -41.22 -0.66
N ARG A 536 9.04 -40.10 -1.29
CA ARG A 536 7.67 -39.55 -1.32
C ARG A 536 7.02 -39.69 -2.69
N ASN A 537 7.56 -40.55 -3.57
CA ASN A 537 7.10 -40.76 -4.95
C ASN A 537 7.15 -39.49 -5.82
N ILE A 538 8.09 -38.59 -5.53
CA ILE A 538 8.36 -37.41 -6.35
C ILE A 538 9.68 -37.62 -7.06
N THR A 539 9.63 -37.62 -8.39
CA THR A 539 10.77 -37.76 -9.29
C THR A 539 11.25 -36.38 -9.76
N ILE A 540 12.52 -36.34 -10.17
CA ILE A 540 13.19 -35.10 -10.58
C ILE A 540 13.36 -35.13 -12.09
N ASP A 541 12.98 -34.04 -12.74
CA ASP A 541 13.16 -33.79 -14.16
C ASP A 541 14.23 -32.71 -14.36
N ASP A 542 15.39 -33.13 -14.84
CA ASP A 542 16.53 -32.24 -15.12
C ASP A 542 16.34 -31.44 -16.41
N SER A 543 15.40 -31.82 -17.28
CA SER A 543 15.17 -31.19 -18.59
C SER A 543 14.16 -30.05 -18.53
N TYR A 544 13.32 -30.03 -17.50
CA TYR A 544 12.28 -29.04 -17.32
C TYR A 544 12.75 -27.85 -16.48
N HIS A 545 12.51 -26.65 -17.02
CA HIS A 545 12.77 -25.38 -16.36
C HIS A 545 11.44 -24.61 -16.24
N PRO A 546 10.91 -24.40 -15.01
CA PRO A 546 9.69 -23.65 -14.75
C PRO A 546 9.66 -22.32 -15.51
N SER A 547 8.76 -22.19 -16.49
CA SER A 547 8.63 -20.98 -17.30
C SER A 547 7.26 -20.91 -17.98
N PHE A 548 6.78 -19.69 -18.26
CA PHE A 548 5.57 -19.50 -19.06
C PHE A 548 5.84 -19.89 -20.51
N THR A 549 4.92 -20.66 -21.12
CA THR A 549 5.05 -21.06 -22.52
C THR A 549 4.94 -19.85 -23.46
N PRO A 550 5.49 -19.93 -24.69
CA PRO A 550 5.33 -18.87 -25.68
C PRO A 550 3.87 -18.48 -25.95
N GLU A 551 2.95 -19.45 -25.95
CA GLU A 551 1.52 -19.23 -26.20
C GLU A 551 0.86 -18.42 -25.07
N LEU A 552 1.23 -18.69 -23.82
CA LEU A 552 0.74 -17.93 -22.66
C LEU A 552 1.33 -16.52 -22.64
N LEU A 553 2.60 -16.36 -22.99
CA LEU A 553 3.21 -15.04 -23.12
C LEU A 553 2.57 -14.24 -24.26
N ASP A 554 2.19 -14.88 -25.37
CA ASP A 554 1.45 -14.22 -26.45
C ASP A 554 0.09 -13.70 -25.99
N LYS A 555 -0.64 -14.47 -25.17
CA LYS A 555 -1.89 -13.99 -24.52
C LYS A 555 -1.63 -12.81 -23.59
N TYR A 556 -0.58 -12.88 -22.77
CA TYR A 556 -0.16 -11.79 -21.90
C TYR A 556 0.12 -10.51 -22.70
N TYR A 557 0.96 -10.56 -23.74
CA TYR A 557 1.29 -9.39 -24.55
C TYR A 557 0.07 -8.85 -25.31
N GLN A 558 -0.86 -9.72 -25.71
CA GLN A 558 -2.14 -9.28 -26.28
C GLN A 558 -2.97 -8.54 -25.23
N SER A 559 -3.10 -9.08 -24.02
CA SER A 559 -3.80 -8.41 -22.91
C SER A 559 -3.19 -7.05 -22.55
N ILE A 560 -1.86 -6.91 -22.62
CA ILE A 560 -1.19 -5.60 -22.44
C ILE A 560 -1.64 -4.61 -23.52
N LYS A 561 -1.68 -5.02 -24.79
CA LYS A 561 -2.18 -4.17 -25.90
C LYS A 561 -3.65 -3.78 -25.73
N ASP A 562 -4.43 -4.65 -25.11
CA ASP A 562 -5.86 -4.46 -24.85
C ASP A 562 -6.14 -3.57 -23.62
N GLY A 563 -5.10 -3.02 -22.96
CA GLY A 563 -5.23 -2.02 -21.90
C GLY A 563 -5.07 -2.54 -20.48
N TRP A 564 -4.51 -3.74 -20.30
CA TRP A 564 -4.35 -4.35 -18.96
C TRP A 564 -3.49 -3.50 -18.03
N TRP A 565 -2.43 -2.85 -18.52
CA TRP A 565 -1.57 -2.01 -17.67
C TRP A 565 -2.31 -0.79 -17.13
N GLU A 566 -3.10 -0.15 -17.98
CA GLU A 566 -3.94 0.99 -17.63
C GLU A 566 -4.97 0.60 -16.57
N GLU A 567 -5.60 -0.57 -16.72
CA GLU A 567 -6.53 -1.13 -15.73
C GLU A 567 -5.81 -1.45 -14.41
N PHE A 568 -4.66 -2.12 -14.48
CA PHE A 568 -3.85 -2.48 -13.32
C PHE A 568 -3.46 -1.24 -12.49
N CYS A 569 -3.09 -0.14 -13.14
CA CYS A 569 -2.69 1.10 -12.47
C CYS A 569 -3.86 2.03 -12.10
N SER A 570 -5.07 1.76 -12.57
CA SER A 570 -6.22 2.66 -12.43
C SER A 570 -6.63 2.92 -10.97
N ASP A 571 -6.45 1.94 -10.09
CA ASP A 571 -6.78 1.96 -8.66
C ASP A 571 -5.52 2.04 -7.77
N ILE A 572 -4.34 2.30 -8.35
CA ILE A 572 -3.10 2.54 -7.61
C ILE A 572 -2.96 4.03 -7.33
N TYR A 573 -2.63 4.38 -6.09
CA TYR A 573 -2.54 5.75 -5.60
C TYR A 573 -1.23 5.99 -4.82
N PHE A 574 -0.70 7.19 -5.00
CA PHE A 574 0.37 7.75 -4.18
C PHE A 574 -0.24 8.78 -3.22
N TYR A 575 0.43 9.05 -2.10
CA TYR A 575 0.02 10.09 -1.17
C TYR A 575 0.90 11.35 -1.31
N GLY A 576 0.30 12.53 -1.23
CA GLY A 576 0.98 13.83 -1.27
C GLY A 576 0.65 14.67 -2.52
N GLY A 577 1.16 15.90 -2.57
CA GLY A 577 0.87 16.85 -3.67
C GLY A 577 1.36 16.40 -5.04
N ASP A 578 2.47 15.64 -5.08
CA ASP A 578 3.02 15.06 -6.30
C ASP A 578 2.28 13.78 -6.78
N ALA A 579 1.27 13.30 -6.05
CA ALA A 579 0.66 11.99 -6.27
C ALA A 579 0.13 11.77 -7.70
N ALA A 580 -0.50 12.80 -8.29
CA ALA A 580 -1.01 12.72 -9.66
C ALA A 580 0.11 12.58 -10.70
N LEU A 581 1.28 13.17 -10.44
CA LEU A 581 2.45 13.07 -11.31
C LEU A 581 3.11 11.70 -11.17
N TYR A 582 3.33 11.20 -9.95
CA TYR A 582 3.80 9.82 -9.73
C TYR A 582 2.91 8.79 -10.43
N LYS A 583 1.58 8.90 -10.29
CA LYS A 583 0.63 8.03 -10.98
C LYS A 583 0.76 8.16 -12.50
N ASN A 584 0.90 9.38 -13.04
CA ASN A 584 1.08 9.55 -14.47
C ASN A 584 2.39 8.93 -14.99
N CYS A 585 3.49 9.05 -14.24
CA CYS A 585 4.76 8.39 -14.59
C CYS A 585 4.63 6.86 -14.56
N LEU A 586 3.94 6.29 -13.55
CA LEU A 586 3.64 4.85 -13.48
C LEU A 586 2.88 4.36 -14.72
N MET A 587 1.82 5.09 -15.11
CA MET A 587 1.03 4.78 -16.31
C MET A 587 1.86 4.82 -17.60
N ARG A 588 2.94 5.61 -17.63
CA ARG A 588 3.78 5.79 -18.82
C ARG A 588 4.96 4.83 -18.93
N ILE A 589 5.15 3.94 -17.97
CA ILE A 589 6.22 2.93 -17.98
C ILE A 589 6.29 2.13 -19.30
N PRO A 590 5.18 1.65 -19.89
CA PRO A 590 5.24 0.89 -21.14
C PRO A 590 5.82 1.67 -22.32
N GLN A 591 5.75 3.01 -22.30
CA GLN A 591 6.29 3.84 -23.39
C GLN A 591 7.79 4.13 -23.24
N ARG A 592 8.41 3.75 -22.12
CA ARG A 592 9.84 3.94 -21.87
C ARG A 592 10.64 2.80 -22.50
N ASN A 593 11.63 3.14 -23.33
CA ASN A 593 12.38 2.17 -24.13
C ASN A 593 13.09 1.11 -23.26
N GLU A 594 13.60 1.49 -22.09
CA GLU A 594 14.27 0.61 -21.13
C GLU A 594 13.35 -0.45 -20.50
N TYR A 595 12.03 -0.29 -20.59
CA TYR A 595 11.04 -1.21 -20.01
C TYR A 595 10.21 -1.96 -21.05
N LYS A 596 10.33 -1.61 -22.35
CA LYS A 596 9.57 -2.25 -23.45
C LYS A 596 9.66 -3.77 -23.46
N TRP A 597 10.81 -4.32 -23.08
CA TRP A 597 11.04 -5.76 -22.99
C TRP A 597 10.02 -6.51 -22.13
N ALA A 598 9.37 -5.81 -21.19
CA ALA A 598 8.34 -6.37 -20.34
C ALA A 598 6.93 -6.29 -20.94
N PHE A 599 6.68 -5.39 -21.89
CA PHE A 599 5.34 -5.08 -22.45
C PHE A 599 5.18 -5.48 -23.90
N GLU A 600 6.27 -5.72 -24.62
CA GLU A 600 6.30 -6.07 -26.03
C GLU A 600 6.96 -7.43 -26.24
N LYS A 601 6.42 -8.23 -27.17
CA LYS A 601 7.03 -9.48 -27.62
C LYS A 601 8.38 -9.17 -28.28
N GLN A 602 9.45 -9.78 -27.76
CA GLN A 602 10.81 -9.65 -28.28
C GLN A 602 11.02 -10.46 -29.55
#